data_AF-A0A914D790-F1
#
_entry.id   AF-A0A914D790-F1
#
_cell.length_a   1.000
_cell.length_b   1.000
_cell.length_c   1.000
_cell.angle_alpha   90.00
_cell.angle_beta   90.00
_cell.angle_gamma   90.00
#
_symmetry.space_group_name_H-M   'P 1'
#
loop_
_entity.id
_entity.type
_entity.pdbx_description
1 polymer ?
#
loop_
_entity_poly.entity_id
_entity_poly.type
_entity_poly.pdbx_seq_one_letter_code
_entity_poly.pdbx_strand_id
1 'polypeptide(L)'
;MIGGHLYSPNSIFNGILRGNRIGIQMLWEPFGKEDRRLPLMIKDGEPLVHFAINNSTTLTAPIRTYSIQNVNNEMKENARKALHSEYFLRIELTEKESRKKKYIIYLHRSFKCYMIDFGEDERDCLIWIMKVLDEGDLKEKLQAIYDSGQYSIV
;
A
#
# COMPACT_ATOMS: atom_id res chain seq x y z
N MET A 1 -20.98 -13.27 -11.54
CA MET A 1 -21.71 -12.17 -12.21
C MET A 1 -22.41 -11.36 -11.12
N ILE A 2 -22.29 -10.04 -11.12
CA ILE A 2 -22.93 -9.15 -10.13
C ILE A 2 -23.62 -8.04 -10.92
N GLY A 3 -24.92 -7.80 -10.69
CA GLY A 3 -25.68 -6.77 -11.40
C GLY A 3 -25.64 -6.89 -12.93
N GLY A 4 -25.58 -8.11 -13.49
CA GLY A 4 -25.49 -8.34 -14.93
C GLY A 4 -24.08 -8.19 -15.54
N HIS A 5 -23.06 -7.93 -14.72
CA HIS A 5 -21.68 -7.75 -15.18
C HIS A 5 -20.76 -8.88 -14.70
N LEU A 6 -19.79 -9.25 -15.55
CA LEU A 6 -18.69 -10.15 -15.18
C LEU A 6 -17.58 -9.35 -14.50
N TYR A 7 -17.01 -9.91 -13.45
CA TYR A 7 -15.90 -9.32 -12.70
C TYR A 7 -14.80 -10.36 -12.57
N SER A 8 -13.63 -10.06 -13.15
CA SER A 8 -12.40 -10.77 -12.84
C SER A 8 -11.78 -10.21 -11.56
N PRO A 9 -10.90 -10.95 -10.86
CA PRO A 9 -10.13 -10.40 -9.74
C PRO A 9 -9.42 -9.10 -10.12
N ASN A 10 -8.89 -9.02 -11.35
CA ASN A 10 -8.30 -7.81 -11.91
C ASN A 10 -9.29 -6.64 -12.02
N SER A 11 -10.50 -6.89 -12.51
CA SER A 11 -11.55 -5.87 -12.61
C SER A 11 -11.94 -5.33 -11.23
N ILE A 12 -11.96 -6.20 -10.21
CA ILE A 12 -12.29 -5.78 -8.84
C ILE A 12 -11.12 -4.98 -8.26
N PHE A 13 -9.91 -5.54 -8.28
CA PHE A 13 -8.76 -4.94 -7.63
C PHE A 13 -8.30 -3.66 -8.34
N ASN A 14 -7.89 -3.77 -9.61
CA ASN A 14 -7.35 -2.63 -10.36
C ASN A 14 -8.47 -1.70 -10.84
N GLY A 15 -9.63 -2.25 -11.20
CA GLY A 15 -10.73 -1.50 -11.80
C GLY A 15 -11.55 -0.73 -10.76
N ILE A 16 -12.02 -1.42 -9.73
CA ILE A 16 -12.89 -0.82 -8.71
C ILE A 16 -12.07 -0.23 -7.57
N LEU A 17 -11.29 -1.06 -6.88
CA LEU A 17 -10.69 -0.71 -5.59
C LEU A 17 -9.52 0.26 -5.72
N ARG A 18 -8.72 0.14 -6.78
CA ARG A 18 -7.62 1.05 -7.10
C ARG A 18 -8.03 2.23 -7.99
N GLY A 19 -9.32 2.46 -8.20
CA GLY A 19 -9.78 3.62 -8.99
C GLY A 19 -9.41 3.54 -10.47
N ASN A 20 -9.63 2.37 -11.09
CA ASN A 20 -9.35 2.09 -12.49
C ASN A 20 -7.88 2.29 -12.94
N ARG A 21 -6.93 2.06 -12.03
CA ARG A 21 -5.50 2.18 -12.32
C ARG A 21 -4.96 0.96 -13.05
N ILE A 22 -3.95 1.19 -13.89
CA ILE A 22 -3.22 0.12 -14.59
C ILE A 22 -2.55 -0.80 -13.56
N GLY A 23 -2.74 -2.11 -13.72
CA GLY A 23 -2.12 -3.14 -12.88
C GLY A 23 -0.70 -3.49 -13.33
N ILE A 24 0.02 -4.24 -12.49
CA ILE A 24 1.31 -4.84 -12.90
C ILE A 24 1.09 -5.70 -14.15
N GLN A 25 1.96 -5.54 -15.16
CA GLN A 25 1.90 -6.25 -16.45
C GLN A 25 0.64 -5.98 -17.29
N MET A 26 -0.13 -4.94 -16.96
CA MET A 26 -1.21 -4.46 -17.81
C MET A 26 -0.74 -3.32 -18.71
N LEU A 27 -1.29 -3.26 -19.92
CA LEU A 27 -1.03 -2.16 -20.87
C LEU A 27 -2.08 -1.06 -20.78
N TRP A 28 -3.26 -1.35 -20.23
CA TRP A 28 -4.44 -0.49 -20.26
C TRP A 28 -5.18 -0.55 -18.92
N GLU A 29 -6.02 0.44 -18.66
CA GLU A 29 -6.94 0.43 -17.54
C GLU A 29 -7.94 -0.74 -17.64
N PRO A 30 -8.38 -1.31 -16.51
CA PRO A 30 -9.38 -2.38 -16.52
C PRO A 30 -10.72 -2.01 -17.18
N PHE A 31 -11.13 -0.75 -17.06
CA PHE A 31 -12.39 -0.22 -17.58
C PHE A 31 -12.14 0.92 -18.57
N GLY A 32 -12.66 0.78 -19.79
CA GLY A 32 -12.66 1.85 -20.80
C GLY A 32 -13.72 2.92 -20.53
N LYS A 33 -13.72 3.99 -21.35
CA LYS A 33 -14.63 5.15 -21.19
C LYS A 33 -16.12 4.78 -21.21
N GLU A 34 -16.48 3.77 -22.02
CA GLU A 34 -17.87 3.30 -22.18
C GLU A 34 -18.22 2.11 -21.26
N ASP A 35 -17.28 1.68 -20.40
CA ASP A 35 -17.52 0.56 -19.50
C ASP A 35 -18.51 0.98 -18.39
N ARG A 36 -19.65 0.30 -18.34
CA ARG A 36 -20.73 0.59 -17.37
C ARG A 36 -20.32 0.35 -15.92
N ARG A 37 -19.19 -0.31 -15.66
CA ARG A 37 -18.62 -0.52 -14.32
C ARG A 37 -17.76 0.65 -13.86
N LEU A 38 -17.39 1.58 -14.75
CA LEU A 38 -16.57 2.74 -14.41
C LEU A 38 -17.15 3.57 -13.24
N PRO A 39 -18.47 3.82 -13.15
CA PRO A 39 -19.05 4.55 -12.00
C PRO A 39 -18.91 3.84 -10.65
N LEU A 40 -18.55 2.54 -10.62
CA LEU A 40 -18.36 1.78 -9.39
C LEU A 40 -16.98 1.99 -8.78
N MET A 41 -16.04 2.61 -9.50
CA MET A 41 -14.67 2.76 -9.01
C MET A 41 -14.59 3.66 -7.77
N ILE A 42 -13.69 3.32 -6.87
CA ILE A 42 -13.32 4.19 -5.75
C ILE A 42 -12.52 5.35 -6.34
N LYS A 43 -13.04 6.57 -6.21
CA LYS A 43 -12.33 7.77 -6.64
C LYS A 43 -10.96 7.84 -5.94
N ASP A 44 -9.91 8.07 -6.71
CA ASP A 44 -8.51 8.12 -6.27
C ASP A 44 -7.95 6.80 -5.69
N GLY A 45 -8.76 5.72 -5.69
CA GLY A 45 -8.41 4.41 -5.14
C GLY A 45 -8.29 4.37 -3.62
N GLU A 46 -8.32 3.16 -3.05
CA GLU A 46 -8.10 2.92 -1.61
C GLU A 46 -6.79 2.15 -1.41
N PRO A 47 -5.69 2.77 -0.96
CA PRO A 47 -4.38 2.11 -0.87
C PRO A 47 -4.34 0.96 0.14
N LEU A 48 -5.22 0.96 1.15
CA LEU A 48 -5.29 -0.12 2.14
C LEU A 48 -5.69 -1.47 1.52
N VAL A 49 -6.25 -1.48 0.29
CA VAL A 49 -6.67 -2.72 -0.39
C VAL A 49 -5.50 -3.67 -0.67
N HIS A 50 -4.26 -3.16 -0.75
CA HIS A 50 -3.03 -3.97 -0.89
C HIS A 50 -2.75 -4.87 0.32
N PHE A 51 -3.27 -4.48 1.48
CA PHE A 51 -3.15 -5.24 2.74
C PHE A 51 -4.43 -6.03 3.05
N ALA A 52 -5.49 -5.78 2.28
CA ALA A 52 -6.79 -6.35 2.52
C ALA A 52 -7.06 -7.63 1.72
N ILE A 53 -6.49 -7.72 0.52
CA ILE A 53 -6.76 -8.79 -0.43
C ILE A 53 -5.64 -9.81 -0.44
N ASN A 54 -6.03 -11.09 -0.38
CA ASN A 54 -5.14 -12.21 -0.62
C ASN A 54 -5.00 -12.44 -2.14
N ASN A 55 -3.80 -12.23 -2.68
CA ASN A 55 -3.49 -12.56 -4.08
C ASN A 55 -2.87 -13.97 -4.23
N SER A 56 -3.12 -14.85 -3.25
CA SER A 56 -2.65 -16.25 -3.22
C SER A 56 -1.15 -16.42 -3.42
N THR A 57 -0.36 -15.44 -3.00
CA THR A 57 1.10 -15.57 -2.88
C THR A 57 1.47 -15.81 -1.42
N THR A 58 2.63 -16.43 -1.17
CA THR A 58 3.17 -16.66 0.18
C THR A 58 3.40 -15.37 0.97
N LEU A 59 3.34 -14.21 0.30
CA LEU A 59 3.62 -12.89 0.82
C LEU A 59 2.34 -12.05 1.02
N THR A 60 1.17 -12.63 0.76
CA THR A 60 -0.11 -11.93 0.87
C THR A 60 -0.75 -12.11 2.24
N ALA A 61 -1.57 -11.12 2.63
CA ALA A 61 -2.35 -11.21 3.86
C ALA A 61 -3.18 -12.51 3.88
N PRO A 62 -3.38 -13.16 5.03
CA PRO A 62 -4.27 -14.33 5.17
C PRO A 62 -5.64 -14.08 4.53
N ILE A 63 -6.35 -15.14 4.14
CA ILE A 63 -7.76 -15.03 3.75
C ILE A 63 -8.53 -14.45 4.95
N ARG A 64 -9.27 -13.37 4.71
CA ARG A 64 -10.02 -12.63 5.72
C ARG A 64 -11.44 -12.37 5.23
N THR A 65 -12.36 -12.34 6.18
CA THR A 65 -13.70 -11.76 5.98
C THR A 65 -13.69 -10.36 6.58
N TYR A 66 -14.47 -9.46 5.99
CA TYR A 66 -14.61 -8.08 6.47
C TYR A 66 -16.06 -7.82 6.85
N SER A 67 -16.26 -7.08 7.93
CA SER A 67 -17.56 -6.55 8.30
C SER A 67 -17.85 -5.29 7.49
N ILE A 68 -19.10 -5.14 7.02
CA ILE A 68 -19.49 -3.96 6.25
C ILE A 68 -19.29 -2.69 7.08
N GLN A 69 -19.59 -2.75 8.39
CA GLN A 69 -19.53 -1.61 9.30
C GLN A 69 -18.11 -1.17 9.65
N ASN A 70 -17.13 -2.08 9.61
CA ASN A 70 -15.78 -1.82 10.12
C ASN A 70 -14.68 -2.04 9.08
N VAL A 71 -15.03 -2.27 7.80
CA VAL A 71 -14.09 -2.64 6.74
C VAL A 71 -12.85 -1.74 6.70
N ASN A 72 -13.02 -0.43 6.82
CA ASN A 72 -11.89 0.51 6.77
C ASN A 72 -10.93 0.34 7.96
N ASN A 73 -11.46 0.16 9.17
CA ASN A 73 -10.65 -0.06 10.36
C ASN A 73 -9.95 -1.42 10.30
N GLU A 74 -10.64 -2.45 9.82
CA GLU A 74 -10.07 -3.79 9.63
C GLU A 74 -8.93 -3.77 8.60
N MET A 75 -9.11 -3.08 7.47
CA MET A 75 -8.05 -2.88 6.47
C MET A 75 -6.85 -2.10 7.03
N LYS A 76 -7.11 -1.03 7.79
CA LYS A 76 -6.07 -0.23 8.44
C LYS A 76 -5.28 -1.06 9.46
N GLU A 77 -5.96 -1.88 10.24
CA GLU A 77 -5.33 -2.78 11.20
C GLU A 77 -4.45 -3.84 10.51
N ASN A 78 -4.91 -4.38 9.37
CA ASN A 78 -4.11 -5.29 8.58
C ASN A 78 -2.85 -4.63 8.02
N ALA A 79 -2.97 -3.39 7.53
CA ALA A 79 -1.83 -2.61 7.05
C ALA A 79 -0.81 -2.36 8.18
N ARG A 80 -1.27 -1.99 9.38
CA ARG A 80 -0.40 -1.82 10.56
C ARG A 80 0.34 -3.09 10.91
N LYS A 81 -0.37 -4.22 11.03
CA LYS A 81 0.26 -5.53 11.29
C LYS A 81 1.31 -5.90 10.24
N ALA A 82 1.05 -5.58 8.97
CA ALA A 82 2.00 -5.82 7.90
C ALA A 82 3.23 -4.91 7.99
N LEU A 83 3.06 -3.62 8.32
CA LEU A 83 4.17 -2.68 8.50
C LEU A 83 5.04 -3.04 9.72
N HIS A 84 4.45 -3.59 10.78
CA HIS A 84 5.17 -4.04 11.98
C HIS A 84 5.87 -5.41 11.81
N SER A 85 5.63 -6.17 10.74
CA SER A 85 6.19 -7.52 10.58
C SER A 85 7.66 -7.54 10.09
N GLU A 86 8.30 -6.38 9.98
CA GLU A 86 9.62 -6.15 9.34
C GLU A 86 9.73 -6.56 7.86
N TYR A 87 8.68 -7.20 7.32
CA TYR A 87 8.65 -7.66 5.94
C TYR A 87 8.34 -6.51 4.96
N PHE A 88 7.37 -5.65 5.32
CA PHE A 88 6.94 -4.54 4.47
C PHE A 88 7.76 -3.27 4.69
N LEU A 89 8.25 -3.07 5.91
CA LEU A 89 9.02 -1.92 6.33
C LEU A 89 10.12 -2.40 7.29
N ARG A 90 11.38 -2.16 6.93
CA ARG A 90 12.52 -2.41 7.82
C ARG A 90 13.42 -1.17 7.87
N ILE A 91 13.91 -0.83 9.06
CA ILE A 91 14.75 0.34 9.27
C ILE A 91 16.07 -0.10 9.88
N GLU A 92 17.16 0.07 9.13
CA GLU A 92 18.52 -0.23 9.59
C GLU A 92 19.31 1.06 9.81
N LEU A 93 20.11 1.08 10.88
CA LEU A 93 21.09 2.14 11.09
C LEU A 93 22.41 1.68 10.48
N THR A 94 22.96 2.47 9.58
CA THR A 94 24.32 2.26 9.06
C THR A 94 25.24 3.32 9.65
N GLU A 95 26.32 2.86 10.28
CA GLU A 95 27.44 3.71 10.63
C GLU A 95 28.39 3.78 9.43
N LYS A 96 28.49 4.96 8.80
CA LYS A 96 29.58 5.21 7.86
C LYS A 96 30.84 5.60 8.62
N GLU A 97 32.00 5.31 8.04
CA GLU A 97 33.35 5.66 8.54
C GLU A 97 33.46 7.14 9.00
N SER A 98 32.60 8.02 8.49
CA SER A 98 32.55 9.46 8.82
C SER A 98 31.81 9.85 10.11
N ARG A 99 31.48 8.91 11.02
CA ARG A 99 30.72 9.13 12.29
C ARG A 99 29.31 9.73 12.14
N LYS A 100 28.75 9.81 10.93
CA LYS A 100 27.37 10.25 10.71
C LYS A 100 26.44 9.05 10.63
N LYS A 101 25.45 8.99 11.52
CA LYS A 101 24.36 8.02 11.49
C LYS A 101 23.53 8.26 10.22
N LYS A 102 23.36 7.21 9.41
CA LYS A 102 22.46 7.23 8.26
C LYS A 102 21.53 6.03 8.33
N TYR A 103 20.23 6.25 8.12
CA TYR A 103 19.25 5.19 8.10
C TYR A 103 19.03 4.65 6.69
N ILE A 104 18.80 3.35 6.58
CA ILE A 104 18.30 2.70 5.36
C ILE A 104 16.90 2.20 5.67
N ILE A 105 15.92 2.68 4.91
CA ILE A 105 14.53 2.28 4.99
C ILE A 105 14.26 1.32 3.83
N TYR A 106 14.06 0.06 4.14
CA TYR A 106 13.68 -0.95 3.16
C TYR A 106 12.16 -1.00 3.07
N LEU A 107 11.64 -0.77 1.87
CA LEU A 107 10.23 -0.93 1.55
C LEU A 107 10.05 -2.16 0.68
N HIS A 108 9.03 -2.97 1.00
CA HIS A 108 8.72 -4.11 0.15
C HIS A 108 8.38 -3.67 -1.29
N ARG A 109 8.77 -4.49 -2.27
CA ARG A 109 8.63 -4.20 -3.71
C ARG A 109 7.20 -3.81 -4.14
N SER A 110 6.18 -4.23 -3.40
CA SER A 110 4.78 -3.84 -3.65
C SER A 110 4.60 -2.33 -3.66
N PHE A 111 5.25 -1.58 -2.77
CA PHE A 111 5.16 -0.12 -2.74
C PHE A 111 5.66 0.48 -4.06
N LYS A 112 6.78 -0.03 -4.58
CA LYS A 112 7.33 0.41 -5.87
C LYS A 112 6.44 0.04 -7.05
N CYS A 113 5.93 -1.19 -7.09
CA CYS A 113 5.07 -1.65 -8.18
C CYS A 113 3.72 -0.90 -8.25
N TYR A 114 3.28 -0.34 -7.13
CA TYR A 114 2.00 0.33 -6.98
C TYR A 114 2.15 1.75 -6.41
N MET A 115 3.26 2.43 -6.73
CA MET A 115 3.63 3.72 -6.11
C MET A 115 2.50 4.74 -6.18
N ILE A 116 1.84 4.83 -7.33
CA ILE A 116 0.69 5.73 -7.58
C ILE A 116 -0.47 5.57 -6.58
N ASP A 117 -0.55 4.44 -5.87
CA ASP A 117 -1.54 4.25 -4.81
C ASP A 117 -1.09 4.84 -3.48
N PHE A 118 0.23 4.89 -3.22
CA PHE A 118 0.79 5.35 -1.95
C PHE A 118 1.29 6.80 -1.98
N GLY A 119 1.50 7.37 -3.17
CA GLY A 119 2.05 8.71 -3.35
C GLY A 119 2.60 8.96 -4.76
N GLU A 120 3.14 10.17 -5.01
CA GLU A 120 3.83 10.45 -6.28
C GLU A 120 5.24 9.86 -6.30
N ASP A 121 5.90 9.85 -5.13
CA ASP A 121 7.24 9.33 -4.95
C ASP A 121 7.42 8.56 -3.63
N GLU A 122 8.64 8.08 -3.39
CA GLU A 122 8.98 7.32 -2.19
C GLU A 122 8.80 8.12 -0.88
N ARG A 123 8.92 9.45 -0.91
CA ARG A 123 8.70 10.31 0.27
C ARG A 123 7.23 10.42 0.60
N ASP A 124 6.39 10.59 -0.42
CA ASP A 124 4.93 10.56 -0.23
C ASP A 124 4.48 9.20 0.29
N CYS A 125 5.08 8.11 -0.20
CA CYS A 125 4.85 6.77 0.33
C CYS A 125 5.21 6.67 1.82
N LEU A 126 6.34 7.25 2.27
CA LEU A 126 6.67 7.30 3.69
C LEU A 126 5.67 8.13 4.49
N ILE A 127 5.21 9.26 3.96
CA ILE A 127 4.16 10.08 4.59
C ILE A 127 2.87 9.25 4.74
N TRP A 128 2.49 8.49 3.71
CA TRP A 128 1.35 7.59 3.76
C TRP A 128 1.52 6.51 4.84
N ILE A 129 2.69 5.87 4.90
CA ILE A 129 3.01 4.88 5.94
C ILE A 129 2.87 5.49 7.34
N MET A 130 3.44 6.67 7.59
CA MET A 130 3.34 7.36 8.88
C MET A 130 1.89 7.72 9.26
N LYS A 131 1.03 8.03 8.29
CA LYS A 131 -0.42 8.27 8.52
C LYS A 131 -1.19 6.98 8.85
N VAL A 132 -0.75 5.84 8.33
CA VAL A 132 -1.39 4.53 8.57
C VAL A 132 -0.98 3.95 9.91
N LEU A 133 0.31 4.06 10.27
CA LEU A 133 0.83 3.60 11.55
C LEU A 133 0.01 4.14 12.73
N ASP A 134 -0.19 3.29 13.70
CA ASP A 134 -0.66 3.67 15.04
C ASP A 134 0.41 4.49 15.78
N GLU A 135 -0.01 5.21 16.82
CA GLU A 135 0.94 5.88 17.70
C GLU A 135 1.81 4.84 18.40
N GLY A 136 3.12 5.11 18.50
CA GLY A 136 4.09 4.22 19.12
C GLY A 136 5.48 4.31 18.49
N ASP A 137 6.39 3.50 19.03
CA ASP A 137 7.84 3.59 18.76
C ASP A 137 8.19 3.57 17.27
N LEU A 138 7.51 2.74 16.46
CA LEU A 138 7.81 2.64 15.03
C LEU A 138 7.48 3.95 14.29
N LYS A 139 6.34 4.56 14.60
CA LYS A 139 5.92 5.82 13.98
C LYS A 139 6.81 6.97 14.43
N GLU A 140 7.10 7.07 15.73
CA GLU A 140 7.98 8.09 16.28
C GLU A 140 9.40 7.99 15.70
N LYS A 141 9.94 6.77 15.62
CA LYS A 141 11.24 6.50 15.01
C LYS A 141 11.25 6.88 13.53
N LEU A 142 10.24 6.47 12.77
CA LEU A 142 10.18 6.78 11.34
C LEU A 142 10.04 8.30 11.09
N GLN A 143 9.24 8.99 11.90
CA GLN A 143 9.08 10.45 11.84
C GLN A 143 10.39 11.16 12.15
N ALA A 144 11.09 10.77 13.21
CA ALA A 144 12.39 11.36 13.56
C ALA A 144 13.44 11.14 12.45
N ILE A 145 13.42 9.96 11.81
CA ILE A 145 14.31 9.66 10.67
C ILE A 145 13.94 10.54 9.46
N TYR A 146 12.64 10.64 9.15
CA TYR A 146 12.13 11.47 8.06
C TYR A 146 12.55 12.93 8.24
N ASP A 147 12.31 13.50 9.42
CA ASP A 147 12.62 14.90 9.75
C ASP A 147 14.13 15.18 9.73
N SER A 148 14.96 14.20 10.09
CA SER A 148 16.42 14.36 10.05
C SER A 148 16.99 14.51 8.63
N GLY A 149 16.27 14.01 7.62
CA GLY A 149 16.77 13.91 6.24
C GLY A 149 17.96 12.96 6.06
N GLN A 150 18.42 12.26 7.11
CA GLN A 150 19.59 11.37 7.08
C GLN A 150 19.19 9.92 6.76
N TYR A 151 18.50 9.70 5.64
CA TYR A 151 18.07 8.38 5.24
C TYR A 151 18.19 8.12 3.72
N SER A 152 18.09 6.85 3.35
CA SER A 152 17.85 6.41 1.97
C SER A 152 16.74 5.36 1.98
N ILE A 153 15.94 5.36 0.92
CA ILE A 153 14.88 4.38 0.71
C ILE A 153 15.38 3.35 -0.32
N VAL A 154 15.11 2.06 -0.06
CA VAL A 154 15.54 0.93 -0.89
C VAL A 154 14.36 -0.01 -1.13
#